data_AF-A0A6J4LM55-F1
#
_entry.id   AF-A0A6J4LM55-F1
#
_cell.length_a   1.000
_cell.length_b   1.000
_cell.length_c   1.000
_cell.angle_alpha   90.00
_cell.angle_beta   90.00
_cell.angle_gamma   90.00
#
_symmetry.space_group_name_H-M   'P 1'
#
loop_
_entity.id
_entity.type
_entity.pdbx_description
1 polymer ?
#
loop_
_entity_poly.entity_id
_entity_poly.type
_entity_poly.pdbx_seq_one_letter_code
_entity_poly.pdbx_strand_id
1 'polypeptide(L)'
;MGARSKARKRALDVLYEASQRSDDPMATLRQRLAQSDPPVPEYATELVEGVVLHRERIDELLSTYAEEWTLDRMPPVDLAALRIGTYELLWCNDVPDAVAVSEAVALVSSLSTDESAGFVNGLLARLLQLKPSLAV
;
A
#
# COMPACT_ATOMS: atom_id res chain seq x y z
N MET A 1 5.72 -17.65 1.15
CA MET A 1 4.71 -16.56 1.25
C MET A 1 3.40 -17.11 1.75
N GLY A 2 2.90 -16.56 2.87
CA GLY A 2 1.58 -16.89 3.40
C GLY A 2 0.45 -16.32 2.53
N ALA A 3 -0.80 -16.68 2.84
CA ALA A 3 -1.97 -16.21 2.09
C ALA A 3 -2.07 -14.67 2.08
N ARG A 4 -1.83 -14.00 3.22
CA ARG A 4 -1.85 -12.53 3.32
C ARG A 4 -0.77 -11.85 2.49
N SER A 5 0.46 -12.39 2.44
CA SER A 5 1.52 -11.83 1.59
C SER A 5 1.16 -11.89 0.11
N LYS A 6 0.54 -13.00 -0.34
CA LYS A 6 0.03 -13.11 -1.73
C LYS A 6 -1.09 -12.11 -2.00
N ALA A 7 -1.99 -11.91 -1.04
CA ALA A 7 -3.07 -10.95 -1.15
C ALA A 7 -2.57 -9.50 -1.21
N ARG A 8 -1.57 -9.11 -0.41
CA ARG A 8 -0.92 -7.79 -0.50
C ARG A 8 -0.28 -7.55 -1.87
N LYS A 9 0.42 -8.55 -2.40
CA LYS A 9 0.96 -8.46 -3.77
C LYS A 9 -0.16 -8.25 -4.79
N ARG A 10 -1.28 -8.97 -4.63
CA ARG A 10 -2.43 -8.82 -5.52
C ARG A 10 -3.10 -7.45 -5.43
N ALA A 11 -3.21 -6.88 -4.23
CA ALA A 11 -3.68 -5.51 -4.02
C ALA A 11 -2.75 -4.49 -4.69
N LEU A 12 -1.42 -4.67 -4.53
CA LEU A 12 -0.42 -3.84 -5.19
C LEU A 12 -0.56 -3.90 -6.71
N ASP A 13 -0.71 -5.09 -7.31
CA ASP A 13 -0.89 -5.24 -8.75
C ASP A 13 -2.10 -4.43 -9.27
N VAL A 14 -3.21 -4.42 -8.52
CA VAL A 14 -4.43 -3.66 -8.87
C VAL A 14 -4.17 -2.16 -8.78
N LEU A 15 -3.59 -1.67 -7.69
CA LEU A 15 -3.27 -0.26 -7.50
C LEU A 15 -2.26 0.25 -8.54
N TYR A 16 -1.25 -0.55 -8.83
CA TYR A 16 -0.25 -0.27 -9.85
C TYR A 16 -0.86 -0.20 -11.24
N GLU A 17 -1.69 -1.17 -11.62
CA GLU A 17 -2.37 -1.17 -12.93
C GLU A 17 -3.25 0.06 -13.11
N ALA A 18 -4.04 0.41 -12.09
CA ALA A 18 -4.87 1.61 -12.11
C ALA A 18 -4.03 2.88 -12.27
N SER A 19 -2.94 3.00 -11.51
CA SER A 19 -2.00 4.11 -11.61
C SER A 19 -1.40 4.26 -13.01
N GLN A 20 -0.93 3.15 -13.60
CA GLN A 20 -0.30 3.15 -14.92
C GLN A 20 -1.28 3.57 -16.04
N ARG A 21 -2.58 3.26 -15.87
CA ARG A 21 -3.62 3.64 -16.83
C ARG A 21 -4.27 4.99 -16.55
N SER A 22 -3.91 5.64 -15.43
CA SER A 22 -4.65 6.80 -14.90
C SER A 22 -6.15 6.52 -14.71
N ASP A 23 -6.48 5.28 -14.34
CA ASP A 23 -7.84 4.78 -14.12
C ASP A 23 -8.22 4.84 -12.62
N ASP A 24 -9.52 4.68 -12.35
CA ASP A 24 -10.05 4.45 -11.01
C ASP A 24 -9.64 3.05 -10.50
N PRO A 25 -8.92 2.94 -9.36
CA PRO A 25 -8.57 1.64 -8.77
C PRO A 25 -9.77 0.74 -8.48
N MET A 26 -10.94 1.31 -8.15
CA MET A 26 -12.14 0.52 -7.93
C MET A 26 -12.70 -0.07 -9.23
N ALA A 27 -12.60 0.65 -10.35
CA ALA A 27 -12.94 0.10 -11.66
C ALA A 27 -12.00 -1.06 -12.03
N THR A 28 -10.69 -0.90 -11.82
CA THR A 28 -9.71 -1.96 -12.04
C THR A 28 -9.96 -3.18 -11.16
N LEU A 29 -10.27 -2.98 -9.88
CA LEU A 29 -10.61 -4.06 -8.95
C LEU A 29 -11.84 -4.86 -9.42
N ARG A 30 -12.92 -4.16 -9.78
CA ARG A 30 -14.15 -4.79 -10.30
C ARG A 30 -13.88 -5.61 -11.56
N GLN A 31 -13.06 -5.08 -12.47
CA GLN A 31 -12.66 -5.81 -13.68
C GLN A 31 -11.90 -7.09 -13.34
N ARG A 32 -10.95 -7.03 -12.40
CA ARG A 32 -10.15 -8.19 -11.96
C ARG A 32 -11.00 -9.24 -11.25
N LEU A 33 -11.96 -8.83 -10.43
CA LEU A 33 -12.92 -9.73 -9.79
C LEU A 33 -13.79 -10.45 -10.83
N ALA A 34 -14.26 -9.74 -11.86
CA ALA A 34 -15.06 -10.31 -12.94
C ALA A 34 -14.27 -11.31 -13.82
N GLN A 35 -12.98 -11.08 -14.03
CA GLN A 35 -12.12 -11.98 -14.80
C GLN A 35 -11.75 -13.25 -14.03
N SER A 36 -11.64 -13.17 -12.69
CA SER A 36 -11.36 -14.30 -11.79
C SER A 36 -10.07 -15.11 -12.07
N ASP A 37 -9.19 -14.63 -12.96
CA ASP A 37 -7.91 -15.29 -13.29
C ASP A 37 -6.71 -14.30 -13.33
N PRO A 38 -5.75 -14.40 -12.40
CA PRO A 38 -5.85 -15.16 -11.16
C PRO A 38 -6.89 -14.51 -10.21
N PRO A 39 -7.53 -15.30 -9.33
CA PRO A 39 -8.52 -14.80 -8.40
C PRO A 39 -7.92 -13.72 -7.50
N VAL A 40 -8.73 -12.71 -7.19
CA VAL A 40 -8.38 -11.68 -6.22
C VAL A 40 -8.83 -12.19 -4.84
N PRO A 41 -7.90 -12.42 -3.89
CA PRO A 41 -8.27 -12.81 -2.54
C PRO A 41 -9.12 -11.73 -1.85
N GLU A 42 -10.02 -12.12 -0.96
CA GLU A 42 -10.85 -11.18 -0.18
C GLU A 42 -10.02 -10.10 0.51
N TYR A 43 -8.93 -10.50 1.17
CA TYR A 43 -8.01 -9.56 1.81
C TYR A 43 -7.37 -8.56 0.81
N ALA A 44 -7.16 -8.95 -0.45
CA ALA A 44 -6.65 -8.02 -1.45
C ALA A 44 -7.72 -6.98 -1.84
N THR A 45 -8.98 -7.40 -1.91
CA THR A 45 -10.13 -6.51 -2.12
C THR A 45 -10.25 -5.51 -0.98
N GLU A 46 -10.20 -5.98 0.28
CA GLU A 46 -10.24 -5.12 1.48
C GLU A 46 -9.12 -4.06 1.48
N LEU A 47 -7.90 -4.45 1.12
CA LEU A 47 -6.78 -3.52 1.03
C LEU A 47 -7.00 -2.45 -0.04
N VAL A 48 -7.48 -2.82 -1.23
CA VAL A 48 -7.72 -1.84 -2.30
C VAL A 48 -8.86 -0.91 -1.91
N GLU A 49 -9.97 -1.44 -1.40
CA GLU A 49 -11.11 -0.64 -0.96
C GLU A 49 -10.74 0.32 0.17
N GLY A 50 -10.00 -0.17 1.17
CA GLY A 50 -9.53 0.64 2.29
C GLY A 50 -8.55 1.73 1.87
N VAL A 51 -7.59 1.41 1.01
CA VAL A 51 -6.68 2.40 0.42
C VAL A 51 -7.44 3.46 -0.36
N VAL A 52 -8.45 3.09 -1.15
CA VAL A 52 -9.27 4.05 -1.90
C VAL A 52 -10.09 4.93 -0.94
N LEU A 53 -10.74 4.32 0.06
CA LEU A 53 -11.57 5.02 1.04
C LEU A 53 -10.78 6.07 1.83
N HIS A 54 -9.55 5.75 2.20
CA HIS A 54 -8.69 6.62 3.01
C HIS A 54 -7.61 7.35 2.19
N ARG A 55 -7.70 7.33 0.85
CA ARG A 55 -6.64 7.78 -0.04
C ARG A 55 -6.16 9.21 0.25
N GLU A 56 -7.09 10.13 0.45
CA GLU A 56 -6.77 11.53 0.73
C GLU A 56 -5.93 11.66 2.00
N ARG A 57 -6.34 11.01 3.09
CA ARG A 57 -5.61 11.02 4.36
C ARG A 57 -4.26 10.29 4.26
N ILE A 58 -4.22 9.16 3.56
CA ILE A 58 -2.98 8.41 3.33
C ILE A 58 -1.98 9.28 2.56
N ASP A 59 -2.41 9.88 1.45
CA ASP A 59 -1.54 10.70 0.60
C ASP A 59 -1.11 11.99 1.32
N GLU A 60 -1.97 12.61 2.14
CA GLU A 60 -1.61 13.72 3.03
C GLU A 60 -0.49 13.32 4.00
N LEU A 61 -0.63 12.19 4.69
CA LEU A 61 0.38 11.70 5.63
C LEU A 61 1.70 11.36 4.93
N LEU A 62 1.63 10.64 3.81
CA LEU A 62 2.82 10.30 3.04
C LEU A 62 3.53 11.55 2.54
N SER A 63 2.81 12.54 2.00
CA SER A 63 3.40 13.79 1.53
C SER A 63 3.97 14.66 2.66
N THR A 64 3.35 14.62 3.85
CA THR A 64 3.82 15.37 5.03
C THR A 64 5.15 14.85 5.56
N TYR A 65 5.36 13.53 5.51
CA TYR A 65 6.52 12.88 6.13
C TYR A 65 7.55 12.34 5.14
N ALA A 66 7.25 12.33 3.83
CA ALA A 66 8.22 12.08 2.77
C ALA A 66 9.06 13.35 2.55
N GLU A 67 10.01 13.59 3.46
CA GLU A 67 10.96 14.71 3.34
C GLU A 67 11.63 14.69 1.95
N GLU A 68 11.57 15.82 1.23
CA GLU A 68 12.18 16.04 -0.09
C GLU A 68 11.62 15.23 -1.29
N TRP A 69 10.62 14.36 -1.08
CA TRP A 69 10.02 13.55 -2.14
C TRP A 69 8.52 13.81 -2.31
N THR A 70 8.16 14.38 -3.45
CA THR A 70 6.75 14.48 -3.85
C THR A 70 6.25 13.12 -4.33
N LEU A 71 5.00 12.77 -3.99
CA LEU A 71 4.44 11.44 -4.28
C LEU A 71 4.43 11.10 -5.78
N ASP A 72 4.32 12.10 -6.65
CA ASP A 72 4.36 11.99 -8.11
C ASP A 72 5.73 11.57 -8.67
N ARG A 73 6.80 11.74 -7.88
CA ARG A 73 8.16 11.29 -8.26
C ARG A 73 8.48 9.89 -7.78
N MET A 74 7.66 9.31 -6.91
CA MET A 74 7.88 7.97 -6.40
C MET A 74 7.57 6.92 -7.48
N PRO A 75 8.36 5.84 -7.57
CA PRO A 75 7.99 4.69 -8.38
C PRO A 75 6.57 4.21 -8.03
N PRO A 76 5.70 3.90 -9.01
CA PRO A 76 4.31 3.53 -8.71
C PRO A 76 4.17 2.30 -7.80
N VAL A 77 5.14 1.38 -7.87
CA VAL A 77 5.24 0.23 -6.96
C VAL A 77 5.45 0.67 -5.51
N ASP A 78 6.40 1.57 -5.29
CA ASP A 78 6.74 2.09 -3.96
C ASP A 78 5.56 2.85 -3.36
N LEU A 79 4.92 3.71 -4.15
CA LEU A 79 3.75 4.47 -3.73
C LEU A 79 2.57 3.55 -3.39
N ALA A 80 2.32 2.51 -4.19
CA ALA A 80 1.28 1.52 -3.91
C ALA A 80 1.58 0.74 -2.61
N ALA A 81 2.83 0.32 -2.41
CA ALA A 81 3.24 -0.36 -1.18
C ALA A 81 3.13 0.54 0.06
N LEU A 82 3.52 1.82 -0.05
CA LEU A 82 3.36 2.82 1.01
C LEU A 82 1.90 3.05 1.38
N ARG A 83 1.02 3.15 0.38
CA ARG A 83 -0.43 3.29 0.60
C ARG A 83 -1.00 2.06 1.32
N ILE A 84 -0.66 0.85 0.90
CA ILE A 84 -1.07 -0.39 1.55
C ILE A 84 -0.56 -0.43 3.00
N GLY A 85 0.74 -0.19 3.21
CA GLY A 85 1.34 -0.24 4.55
C GLY A 85 0.77 0.81 5.50
N THR A 86 0.52 2.02 5.00
CA THR A 86 -0.11 3.09 5.79
C THR A 86 -1.56 2.76 6.12
N TYR A 87 -2.29 2.18 5.16
CA TYR A 87 -3.65 1.72 5.40
C TYR A 87 -3.69 0.67 6.52
N GLU A 88 -2.86 -0.37 6.40
CA GLU A 88 -2.78 -1.43 7.42
C GLU A 88 -2.38 -0.87 8.79
N LEU A 89 -1.39 0.03 8.84
CA LEU A 89 -0.92 0.62 10.09
C LEU A 89 -1.99 1.40 10.84
N LEU A 90 -2.85 2.13 10.14
CA LEU A 90 -3.77 3.08 10.79
C LEU A 90 -5.19 2.54 10.92
N TRP A 91 -5.62 1.61 10.07
CA TRP A 91 -7.00 1.14 10.03
C TRP A 91 -7.18 -0.38 10.19
N CYS A 92 -6.12 -1.19 10.12
CA CYS A 92 -6.21 -2.66 10.30
C CYS A 92 -5.70 -3.12 11.67
N ASN A 93 -6.58 -3.15 12.67
CA ASN A 93 -6.23 -3.55 14.04
C ASN A 93 -5.86 -5.04 14.20
N ASP A 94 -6.20 -5.88 13.23
CA ASP A 94 -5.91 -7.32 13.21
C ASP A 94 -4.54 -7.66 12.58
N VAL A 95 -3.81 -6.64 12.10
CA VAL A 95 -2.47 -6.76 11.54
C VAL A 95 -1.48 -6.15 12.54
N PRO A 96 -0.51 -6.92 13.06
CA PRO A 96 0.52 -6.34 13.90
C PRO A 96 1.32 -5.28 13.15
N ASP A 97 1.58 -4.14 13.77
CA ASP A 97 2.24 -2.99 13.13
C ASP A 97 3.58 -3.35 12.46
N ALA A 98 4.41 -4.14 13.14
CA ALA A 98 5.68 -4.61 12.60
C ALA A 98 5.51 -5.50 11.35
N VAL A 99 4.39 -6.24 11.25
CA VAL A 99 4.07 -7.07 10.09
C VAL A 99 3.64 -6.19 8.91
N ALA A 100 2.82 -5.17 9.13
CA ALA A 100 2.44 -4.21 8.08
C ALA A 100 3.67 -3.54 7.45
N VAL A 101 4.60 -3.05 8.29
CA VAL A 101 5.87 -2.45 7.82
C VAL A 101 6.72 -3.46 7.05
N SER A 102 7.01 -4.61 7.64
CA SER A 102 7.90 -5.61 7.03
C SER A 102 7.36 -6.17 5.71
N GLU A 103 6.03 -6.34 5.59
CA GLU A 103 5.40 -6.82 4.36
C GLU A 103 5.41 -5.76 3.26
N ALA A 104 5.20 -4.48 3.59
CA ALA A 104 5.34 -3.39 2.63
C ALA A 104 6.78 -3.27 2.10
N VAL A 105 7.78 -3.38 2.99
CA VAL A 105 9.19 -3.42 2.61
C VAL A 105 9.49 -4.62 1.72
N ALA A 106 8.99 -5.81 2.07
CA ALA A 106 9.20 -7.02 1.28
C ALA A 106 8.60 -6.92 -0.13
N LEU A 107 7.44 -6.26 -0.29
CA LEU A 107 6.87 -6.00 -1.61
C LEU A 107 7.84 -5.18 -2.47
N VAL A 108 8.33 -4.07 -1.92
CA VAL A 108 9.24 -3.15 -2.61
C VAL A 108 10.58 -3.81 -2.91
N SER A 109 11.17 -4.55 -1.97
CA SER A 109 12.40 -5.31 -2.20
C SER A 109 12.26 -6.33 -3.33
N SER A 110 11.06 -6.85 -3.59
CA SER A 110 10.82 -7.85 -4.64
C SER A 110 10.46 -7.26 -6.01
N LEU A 111 10.06 -5.99 -6.07
CA LEU A 111 9.45 -5.37 -7.26
C LEU A 111 10.12 -4.04 -7.67
N SER A 112 11.04 -3.52 -6.85
CA SER A 112 11.69 -2.22 -7.01
C SER A 112 13.18 -2.32 -6.69
N THR A 113 13.78 -1.26 -6.13
CA THR A 113 15.21 -1.19 -5.80
C THR A 113 15.49 -1.36 -4.31
N ASP A 114 16.75 -1.64 -3.95
CA ASP A 114 17.19 -1.70 -2.55
C ASP A 114 17.05 -0.34 -1.84
N GLU A 115 17.29 0.77 -2.56
CA GLU A 115 17.10 2.13 -2.05
C GLU A 115 15.62 2.38 -1.71
N SER A 116 14.71 1.94 -2.58
CA SER A 116 13.27 2.00 -2.37
C SER A 116 12.84 1.26 -1.10
N ALA A 117 13.41 0.07 -0.84
CA ALA A 117 13.10 -0.70 0.37
C ALA A 117 13.53 0.05 1.64
N GLY A 118 14.71 0.68 1.63
CA GLY A 118 15.18 1.52 2.72
C GLY A 118 14.28 2.74 2.97
N PHE A 119 13.88 3.43 1.91
CA PHE A 119 12.98 4.58 1.98
C PHE A 119 11.60 4.20 2.55
N VAL A 120 10.96 3.16 2.02
CA VAL A 120 9.65 2.70 2.50
C VAL A 120 9.70 2.26 3.95
N ASN A 121 10.76 1.56 4.37
CA ASN A 121 10.95 1.19 5.77
C ASN A 121 11.06 2.43 6.67
N GLY A 122 11.86 3.43 6.28
CA GLY A 122 12.03 4.67 7.05
C GLY A 122 10.73 5.46 7.20
N LEU A 123 9.99 5.64 6.11
CA LEU A 123 8.75 6.41 6.11
C LEU A 123 7.64 5.72 6.93
N LEU A 124 7.44 4.41 6.75
CA LEU A 124 6.45 3.66 7.54
C LEU A 124 6.84 3.56 9.02
N ALA A 125 8.14 3.43 9.34
CA ALA A 125 8.61 3.47 10.72
C ALA A 125 8.34 4.85 11.37
N ARG A 126 8.48 5.93 10.61
CA ARG A 126 8.12 7.28 11.07
C ARG A 126 6.63 7.41 11.34
N LEU A 127 5.78 6.92 10.44
CA LEU A 127 4.32 6.89 10.64
C LEU A 127 3.93 6.03 11.85
N LEU A 128 4.58 4.89 12.06
CA LEU A 128 4.35 4.03 13.22
C LEU A 128 4.66 4.76 14.54
N GLN A 129 5.75 5.53 14.61
CA GLN A 129 6.06 6.34 15.81
C GLN A 129 4.98 7.39 16.09
N LEU A 130 4.37 7.93 15.03
CA LEU A 130 3.34 8.97 15.10
C LEU A 130 1.92 8.41 15.21
N LYS A 131 1.72 7.10 14.99
CA LYS A 131 0.40 6.44 15.06
C LYS A 131 -0.43 6.85 16.29
N PRO A 132 0.12 6.96 17.51
CA PRO A 132 -0.66 7.40 18.68
C PRO A 132 -1.26 8.81 18.59
N SER A 133 -0.67 9.71 17.78
CA SER A 133 -1.18 11.07 17.55
C SER A 133 -1.94 11.22 16.24
N LEU A 134 -1.91 10.20 15.37
CA LEU A 134 -2.58 10.17 14.07
C LEU A 134 -3.88 9.36 14.08
N ALA A 135 -3.99 8.38 14.98
CA ALA A 135 -5.20 7.60 15.16
C ALA A 135 -6.32 8.50 15.72
N VAL A 136 -7.37 8.67 14.92
CA VAL A 136 -8.62 9.35 15.29
C VAL A 136 -9.66 8.31 15.62
#